data_AF-A0A967SU75-F1
#
_entry.id   AF-A0A967SU75-F1
#
_cell.length_a   1.000
_cell.length_b   1.000
_cell.length_c   1.000
_cell.angle_alpha   90.00
_cell.angle_beta   90.00
_cell.angle_gamma   90.00
#
_symmetry.space_group_name_H-M   'P 1'
#
loop_
_entity.id
_entity.type
_entity.pdbx_description
1 polymer ?
#
loop_
_entity_poly.entity_id
_entity_poly.type
_entity_poly.pdbx_seq_one_letter_code
_entity_poly.pdbx_strand_id
1 'polypeptide(L)' 'MHWIWWLIVVGIILLVVFNVIPYRPKTELEENAMEILKKRFARGEIEREEFEERKRIIEEN' A
#
# COMPACT_ATOMS: atom_id res chain seq x y z
N MET A 1 -10.97 18.51 -37.46
CA MET A 1 -10.99 18.67 -35.99
C MET A 1 -11.52 17.39 -35.34
N HIS A 2 -10.68 16.36 -35.13
CA HIS A 2 -11.08 15.12 -34.42
C HIS A 2 -10.36 14.93 -33.07
N TRP A 3 -9.37 15.77 -32.77
CA TRP A 3 -8.58 15.72 -31.54
C TRP A 3 -9.39 16.02 -30.27
N ILE A 4 -10.42 16.87 -30.38
CA ILE A 4 -11.33 17.21 -29.27
C ILE A 4 -12.13 15.97 -28.84
N TRP A 5 -12.56 15.14 -29.78
CA TRP A 5 -13.28 13.90 -29.48
C TRP A 5 -12.38 12.88 -28.75
N TRP A 6 -11.12 12.79 -29.17
CA TRP A 6 -10.11 11.97 -28.47
C TRP A 6 -9.85 12.44 -27.03
N LEU A 7 -9.83 13.76 -26.79
CA LEU A 7 -9.67 14.33 -25.44
C LEU A 7 -10.82 13.91 -24.50
N ILE A 8 -12.05 13.91 -25.00
CA ILE A 8 -13.24 13.47 -24.25
C ILE A 8 -13.14 11.98 -23.92
N VAL A 9 -12.77 11.16 -24.90
CA VAL A 9 -12.61 9.70 -24.71
C VAL A 9 -11.51 9.39 -23.70
N VAL A 10 -10.36 10.07 -23.78
CA VAL A 10 -9.26 9.89 -22.82
C VAL A 10 -9.68 10.30 -21.41
N GLY A 11 -10.41 11.40 -21.25
CA GLY A 11 -10.94 11.83 -19.95
C GLY A 11 -11.86 10.79 -19.31
N ILE A 12 -12.74 10.16 -20.08
CA ILE A 12 -13.64 9.10 -19.60
C ILE A 12 -12.85 7.86 -19.20
N ILE A 13 -11.87 7.44 -20.02
CA ILE A 13 -11.03 6.27 -19.70
C ILE A 13 -10.26 6.52 -18.39
N LEU A 14 -9.68 7.70 -18.21
CA LEU A 14 -8.98 8.04 -16.97
C LEU A 14 -9.91 7.97 -15.76
N LEU A 15 -11.14 8.48 -15.84
CA LEU A 15 -12.10 8.40 -14.73
C LEU A 15 -12.43 6.96 -14.33
N VAL A 16 -12.64 6.08 -15.31
CA VAL A 16 -12.93 4.66 -15.05
C VAL A 16 -11.73 3.96 -14.42
N VAL A 17 -10.52 4.21 -14.96
CA VAL A 17 -9.28 3.62 -14.45
C VAL A 17 -8.96 4.10 -13.03
N PHE A 18 -9.15 5.40 -12.74
CA PHE A 18 -8.94 5.96 -11.40
C PHE A 18 -9.94 5.44 -10.35
N ASN A 19 -11.14 5.01 -10.76
CA ASN A 19 -12.13 4.44 -9.85
C ASN A 19 -11.85 2.96 -9.54
N VAL A 20 -11.32 2.22 -10.52
CA VAL A 20 -11.07 0.77 -10.41
C VAL A 20 -9.71 0.44 -9.80
N ILE A 21 -8.70 1.27 -10.02
CA ILE A 21 -7.39 1.08 -9.40
C ILE A 21 -7.44 1.81 -8.06
N PRO A 22 -7.60 1.12 -6.92
CA PRO A 22 -7.29 1.73 -5.65
C PRO A 22 -5.83 2.15 -5.76
N TYR A 23 -5.61 3.45 -5.84
CA TYR A 23 -4.29 4.05 -5.77
C TYR A 23 -3.81 3.74 -4.37
N ARG A 24 -3.20 2.56 -4.16
CA ARG A 24 -2.67 2.17 -2.86
C ARG A 24 -1.45 3.05 -2.66
N PRO A 25 -1.51 4.11 -1.85
CA PRO A 25 -0.31 4.86 -1.56
C PRO A 25 0.67 3.89 -0.92
N LYS A 26 1.97 4.09 -1.17
CA LYS A 26 3.05 3.24 -0.66
C LYS A 26 3.02 3.04 0.87
N THR A 27 2.20 3.80 1.60
CA THR A 27 1.86 3.63 3.01
C THR A 27 1.33 2.23 3.35
N GLU A 28 0.72 1.52 2.41
CA GLU A 28 0.23 0.17 2.67
C GLU A 28 1.36 -0.88 2.82
N LEU A 29 2.58 -0.58 2.35
CA LEU A 29 3.74 -1.45 2.58
C LEU A 29 4.18 -1.44 4.05
N GLU A 30 4.06 -0.30 4.72
CA GLU A 30 4.41 -0.13 6.13
C GLU A 30 3.36 -0.80 7.03
N GLU A 31 2.08 -0.59 6.72
CA GLU A 31 0.99 -1.34 7.36
C GLU A 31 1.19 -2.86 7.17
N ASN A 32 1.59 -3.31 5.97
CA ASN A 32 1.94 -4.70 5.73
C ASN A 32 3.12 -5.17 6.60
N ALA A 33 4.21 -4.40 6.70
CA ALA A 33 5.39 -4.79 7.48
C ALA A 33 5.06 -4.97 8.97
N MET A 34 4.33 -4.01 9.56
CA MET A 34 3.88 -4.06 10.94
C MET A 34 2.88 -5.20 11.18
N GLU A 35 1.94 -5.42 10.26
CA GLU A 35 0.95 -6.49 10.36
C GLU A 35 1.59 -7.88 10.24
N ILE A 36 2.57 -8.05 9.34
CA ILE A 36 3.37 -9.26 9.22
C ILE A 36 4.15 -9.53 10.51
N LEU A 37 4.82 -8.51 11.06
CA LEU A 37 5.59 -8.63 12.30
C LEU A 37 4.70 -9.07 13.47
N LYS A 38 3.53 -8.44 13.63
CA LYS A 38 2.52 -8.83 14.66
C LYS A 38 2.01 -10.26 14.46
N LYS A 39 1.72 -10.67 13.22
CA LYS A 39 1.27 -12.04 12.92
C LYS A 39 2.31 -13.09 13.31
N ARG A 40 3.60 -12.84 13.05
CA ARG A 40 4.69 -13.77 13.42
C ARG A 40 4.87 -13.87 14.94
N PHE A 41 4.78 -12.75 15.65
CA PHE A 41 4.83 -12.73 17.11
C PHE A 41 3.64 -13.49 17.73
N ALA A 42 2.42 -13.28 17.21
CA ALA A 42 1.23 -13.99 17.67
C ALA A 42 1.29 -15.51 17.43
N ARG A 43 2.00 -15.94 16.38
CA ARG A 43 2.27 -17.36 16.10
C ARG A 43 3.40 -17.95 16.95
N GLY A 44 4.14 -17.11 17.69
CA GLY A 44 5.32 -17.52 18.44
C GLY A 44 6.53 -17.84 17.55
N GLU A 45 6.55 -17.35 16.30
CA GLU A 45 7.67 -17.54 15.38
C GLU A 45 8.87 -16.63 15.73
N ILE A 46 8.65 -15.58 16.52
CA ILE A 46 9.67 -14.63 16.99
C ILE A 46 9.48 -14.35 18.48
N GLU A 47 10.58 -14.11 19.18
CA GLU A 47 10.55 -13.73 20.60
C GLU A 47 10.25 -12.23 20.79
N ARG A 48 9.94 -11.84 22.03
CA ARG A 48 9.56 -10.46 22.39
C ARG A 48 10.68 -9.46 22.05
N GLU A 49 11.93 -9.82 22.34
CA GLU A 49 13.09 -8.95 22.11
C GLU A 49 13.25 -8.64 20.61
N GLU A 50 13.16 -9.68 19.77
CA GLU A 50 13.21 -9.54 18.31
C GLU A 50 12.01 -8.76 17.75
N PHE A 51 10.82 -8.92 18.33
CA PHE A 51 9.65 -8.13 17.95
C PHE A 51 9.86 -6.64 18.25
N GLU A 52 10.38 -6.30 19.44
CA GLU A 52 10.61 -4.92 19.86
C GLU A 52 11.68 -4.22 19.00
N GLU A 53 12.77 -4.90 18.68
CA GLU A 53 13.83 -4.38 17.83
C GLU A 53 13.32 -4.10 16.41
N ARG A 54 12.65 -5.07 15.79
CA ARG A 54 12.08 -4.92 14.44
C ARG A 54 10.97 -3.87 14.39
N LYS A 55 10.16 -3.76 15.45
CA LYS A 55 9.12 -2.74 15.56
C LYS A 55 9.72 -1.34 15.52
N ARG A 56 10.79 -1.09 16.28
CA ARG A 56 11.48 0.21 16.29
C ARG A 56 12.03 0.59 14.92
N ILE A 57 12.67 -0.35 14.23
CA ILE A 57 13.21 -0.13 12.88
C ILE A 57 12.11 0.24 11.88
N ILE A 58 10.91 -0.33 12.01
CA ILE A 58 9.76 -0.01 11.15
C ILE A 58 9.19 1.37 11.50
N GLU A 59 9.09 1.73 12.78
CA GLU A 59 8.55 3.04 13.23
C GLU A 59 9.51 4.23 12.99
N GLU A 60 10.81 3.97 12.79
CA GLU A 60 11.85 5.01 12.63
C GLU A 60 12.15 5.37 11.16
N ASN A 61 11.51 4.71 10.17
CA ASN A 61 11.71 4.91 8.73
C ASN A 61 10.60 5.76 8.09
#